data_AF-A0A1I1LJL6-F1
#
_entry.id   AF-A0A1I1LJL6-F1
#
_cell.length_a   1.000
_cell.length_b   1.000
_cell.length_c   1.000
_cell.angle_alpha   90.00
_cell.angle_beta   90.00
_cell.angle_gamma   90.00
#
_symmetry.space_group_name_H-M   'P 1'
#
loop_
_entity.id
_entity.type
_entity.pdbx_description
1 polymer ?
#
loop_
_entity_poly.entity_id
_entity_poly.type
_entity_poly.pdbx_seq_one_letter_code
_entity_poly.pdbx_strand_id
1 'polypeptide(L)'
;MGEPLVWSSLEGQRPRGPWLWSRAVDTAVVGSGASLAFAAVAVVASAVSWRTGDWLIIAFMHLGIAVNYPHYAATYHLIVRERHLKRRSFHILLASLPVVALLAVLGAVYEHTWLVLLLRVYLTWSPYHYAKQHFGIACMYAGRNRTPLAQTEKRLLVAAFVLQAAFMMIVINASTLDPSAGGSGVLLLEAILPSWTYGVAVACSVVGLGLFAEVCRRHRARTGAWPMRTVLLLFLVNLVWLVVPNVWLPGQAGPWVGPRIAVWVPVAVPFFHCVQYLAVSGHRERLSGPVRPIVLMAGLMVLGYTMFEVTAQGLHHGLGLPLPHALFLMSSLINVHHFWLDGIVWRSPRPAQKPAQPSAAERGLVGSPR
;
A
#
# COMPACT_ATOMS: atom_id res chain seq x y z
N MET A 1 -14.44 18.09 -15.20
CA MET A 1 -15.30 16.99 -14.72
C MET A 1 -14.41 15.88 -14.20
N GLY A 2 -14.30 15.71 -12.88
CA GLY A 2 -13.47 14.67 -12.27
C GLY A 2 -14.29 13.39 -12.17
N GLU A 3 -14.02 12.42 -13.04
CA GLU A 3 -14.72 11.16 -13.01
C GLU A 3 -14.53 10.44 -11.68
N PRO A 4 -15.55 9.70 -11.22
CA PRO A 4 -15.39 8.89 -10.05
C PRO A 4 -14.26 7.88 -10.29
N LEU A 5 -13.39 7.72 -9.29
CA LEU A 5 -12.57 6.53 -9.06
C LEU A 5 -13.54 5.35 -8.87
N VAL A 6 -14.23 4.98 -9.95
CA VAL A 6 -15.03 3.77 -10.03
C VAL A 6 -14.03 2.70 -10.34
N TRP A 7 -14.03 1.70 -9.48
CA TRP A 7 -13.48 0.38 -9.73
C TRP A 7 -14.09 -0.17 -11.01
N SER A 8 -13.52 0.22 -12.16
CA SER A 8 -13.94 -0.16 -13.50
C SER A 8 -13.04 -1.29 -13.97
N SER A 9 -13.36 -2.53 -13.61
CA SER A 9 -12.65 -3.67 -14.22
C SER A 9 -13.44 -4.96 -14.27
N LEU A 10 -14.76 -4.89 -14.15
CA LEU A 10 -15.64 -6.01 -14.46
C LEU A 10 -16.70 -5.42 -15.39
N GLU A 11 -16.49 -5.59 -16.69
CA GLU A 11 -17.46 -5.16 -17.70
C GLU A 11 -18.86 -5.66 -17.32
N GLY A 12 -19.83 -4.73 -17.35
CA GLY A 12 -21.25 -5.05 -17.22
C GLY A 12 -21.77 -5.40 -15.81
N GLN A 13 -20.91 -5.61 -14.80
CA GLN A 13 -21.38 -6.00 -13.47
C GLN A 13 -21.52 -4.79 -12.52
N ARG A 14 -22.76 -4.43 -12.19
CA ARG A 14 -23.03 -3.49 -11.10
C ARG A 14 -22.63 -4.14 -9.76
N PRO A 15 -21.92 -3.43 -8.87
CA PRO A 15 -21.64 -3.92 -7.51
C PRO A 15 -22.91 -4.39 -6.82
N ARG A 16 -22.99 -5.69 -6.45
CA ARG A 16 -24.08 -6.22 -5.63
C ARG A 16 -23.78 -5.87 -4.17
N GLY A 17 -24.43 -4.84 -3.67
CA GLY A 17 -24.38 -4.45 -2.25
C GLY A 17 -23.08 -3.76 -1.82
N PRO A 18 -23.03 -3.34 -0.54
CA PRO A 18 -21.93 -2.52 -0.02
C PRO A 18 -20.63 -3.29 0.23
N TRP A 19 -20.68 -4.63 0.35
CA TRP A 19 -19.56 -5.48 0.77
C TRP A 19 -19.01 -6.30 -0.41
N LEU A 20 -17.70 -6.56 -0.42
CA LEU A 20 -17.00 -7.46 -1.33
C LEU A 20 -17.22 -8.93 -0.94
N TRP A 21 -16.97 -9.27 0.32
CA TRP A 21 -17.11 -10.65 0.81
C TRP A 21 -18.33 -10.79 1.71
N SER A 22 -18.28 -10.12 2.86
CA SER A 22 -19.34 -10.03 3.84
C SER A 22 -19.02 -8.85 4.76
N ARG A 23 -19.99 -8.38 5.53
CA ARG A 23 -19.76 -7.29 6.49
C ARG A 23 -18.63 -7.60 7.48
N ALA A 24 -18.60 -8.83 8.00
CA ALA A 24 -17.61 -9.24 8.99
C ALA A 24 -16.20 -9.33 8.39
N VAL A 25 -16.06 -10.03 7.25
CA VAL A 25 -14.77 -10.20 6.56
C VAL A 25 -14.23 -8.86 6.10
N ASP A 26 -15.06 -8.02 5.48
CA ASP A 26 -14.62 -6.72 4.98
C ASP A 26 -14.25 -5.77 6.12
N THR A 27 -14.96 -5.81 7.25
CA THR A 27 -14.62 -4.98 8.42
C THR A 27 -13.31 -5.44 9.06
N ALA A 28 -13.14 -6.75 9.26
CA ALA A 28 -11.96 -7.31 9.91
C ALA A 28 -10.71 -7.22 9.01
N VAL A 29 -10.86 -7.58 7.74
CA VAL A 29 -9.74 -7.73 6.80
C VAL A 29 -9.54 -6.47 5.98
N VAL A 30 -10.50 -6.08 5.14
CA VAL A 30 -10.31 -5.00 4.17
C VAL A 30 -10.25 -3.63 4.85
N GLY A 31 -11.08 -3.40 5.86
CA GLY A 31 -11.06 -2.23 6.73
C GLY A 31 -10.00 -2.31 7.84
N SER A 32 -9.24 -3.41 7.92
CA SER A 32 -8.20 -3.67 8.93
C SER A 32 -8.65 -3.62 10.39
N GLY A 33 -9.91 -3.93 10.69
CA GLY A 33 -10.37 -4.06 12.07
C GLY A 33 -9.59 -5.12 12.87
N ALA A 34 -9.16 -6.22 12.22
CA ALA A 34 -8.33 -7.24 12.84
C ALA A 34 -6.92 -6.72 13.16
N SER A 35 -6.34 -5.86 12.30
CA SER A 35 -5.05 -5.23 12.57
C SER A 35 -5.13 -4.30 13.79
N LEU A 36 -6.20 -3.52 13.91
CA LEU A 36 -6.44 -2.66 15.08
C LEU A 36 -6.62 -3.47 16.37
N ALA A 37 -7.43 -4.52 16.33
CA ALA A 37 -7.64 -5.40 17.48
C ALA A 37 -6.34 -6.11 17.88
N PHE A 38 -5.58 -6.60 16.90
CA PHE A 38 -4.26 -7.18 17.13
C PHE A 38 -3.31 -6.17 17.76
N ALA A 39 -3.21 -4.95 17.22
CA ALA A 39 -2.34 -3.90 17.76
C ALA A 39 -2.69 -3.56 19.21
N ALA A 40 -3.98 -3.45 19.55
CA ALA A 40 -4.42 -3.19 20.91
C ALA A 40 -3.92 -4.26 21.91
N VAL A 41 -4.00 -5.53 21.55
CA VAL A 41 -3.52 -6.64 22.39
C VAL A 41 -1.99 -6.73 22.40
N ALA A 42 -1.36 -6.65 21.23
CA ALA A 42 0.08 -6.82 21.05
C ALA A 42 0.90 -5.69 21.70
N VAL A 43 0.38 -4.46 21.70
CA VAL A 43 1.01 -3.33 22.40
C VAL A 43 1.01 -3.57 23.91
N VAL A 44 -0.13 -3.96 24.49
CA VAL A 44 -0.22 -4.27 25.93
C VAL A 44 0.69 -5.45 26.29
N ALA A 45 0.68 -6.52 25.49
CA ALA A 45 1.53 -7.69 25.73
C ALA A 45 3.03 -7.37 25.62
N SER A 46 3.41 -6.45 24.72
CA SER A 46 4.78 -5.96 24.55
C SER A 46 5.21 -5.02 25.67
N ALA A 47 4.28 -4.26 26.25
CA ALA A 47 4.54 -3.44 27.43
C ALA A 47 4.76 -4.29 28.70
N VAL A 48 4.10 -5.45 28.79
CA VAL A 48 4.27 -6.41 29.90
C VAL A 48 5.55 -7.23 29.75
N SER A 49 5.91 -7.64 28.53
CA SER A 49 7.10 -8.46 28.27
C SER A 49 7.84 -8.01 27.02
N TRP A 50 9.08 -7.58 27.20
CA TRP A 50 9.96 -7.17 26.10
C TRP A 50 10.20 -8.28 25.07
N ARG A 51 10.19 -9.55 25.51
CA ARG A 51 10.37 -10.72 24.63
C ARG A 51 9.24 -10.84 23.61
N THR A 52 8.04 -10.39 23.96
CA THR A 52 6.89 -10.41 23.05
C THR A 52 7.18 -9.62 21.78
N GLY A 53 7.84 -8.46 21.89
CA GLY A 53 8.22 -7.65 20.72
C GLY A 53 9.12 -8.42 19.75
N ASP A 54 10.15 -9.12 20.25
CA ASP A 54 11.09 -9.87 19.42
C ASP A 54 10.39 -11.04 18.72
N TRP A 55 9.54 -11.77 19.45
CA TRP A 55 8.73 -12.85 18.88
C TRP A 55 7.79 -12.35 17.79
N LEU A 56 7.19 -11.17 17.97
CA LEU A 56 6.32 -10.57 16.97
C LEU A 56 7.09 -10.18 15.71
N ILE A 57 8.29 -9.61 15.85
CA ILE A 57 9.15 -9.29 14.69
C ILE A 57 9.44 -10.57 13.90
N ILE A 58 9.92 -11.62 14.58
CA ILE A 58 10.24 -12.91 13.94
C ILE A 58 8.97 -13.49 13.30
N ALA A 59 7.85 -13.52 14.02
CA ALA A 59 6.59 -14.06 13.51
C ALA A 59 6.13 -13.33 12.26
N PHE A 60 6.14 -11.98 12.23
CA PHE A 60 5.70 -11.23 11.06
C PHE A 60 6.68 -11.27 9.90
N MET A 61 7.98 -11.46 10.14
CA MET A 61 8.93 -11.75 9.05
C MET A 61 8.58 -13.06 8.35
N HIS A 62 8.26 -14.12 9.10
CA HIS A 62 7.90 -15.42 8.53
C HIS A 62 6.48 -15.44 7.94
N LEU A 63 5.49 -14.91 8.67
CA LEU A 63 4.11 -14.78 8.18
C LEU A 63 4.03 -13.85 6.96
N GLY A 64 4.92 -12.87 6.89
CA GLY A 64 5.08 -11.99 5.75
C GLY A 64 5.29 -12.76 4.45
N ILE A 65 6.09 -13.84 4.45
CA ILE A 65 6.29 -14.68 3.25
C ILE A 65 4.95 -15.16 2.68
N ALA A 66 4.01 -15.57 3.55
CA ALA A 66 2.76 -16.16 3.12
C ALA A 66 1.77 -15.18 2.47
N VAL A 67 1.94 -13.87 2.67
CA VAL A 67 1.02 -12.84 2.16
C VAL A 67 1.70 -11.80 1.29
N ASN A 68 2.93 -11.43 1.62
CA ASN A 68 3.71 -10.45 0.88
C ASN A 68 4.05 -11.01 -0.50
N TYR A 69 4.60 -12.23 -0.58
CA TYR A 69 5.04 -12.82 -1.85
C TYR A 69 3.88 -12.95 -2.85
N PRO A 70 2.73 -13.55 -2.49
CA PRO A 70 1.61 -13.59 -3.41
C PRO A 70 1.01 -12.22 -3.69
N HIS A 71 1.08 -11.25 -2.77
CA HIS A 71 0.63 -9.88 -3.02
C HIS A 71 1.44 -9.20 -4.12
N TYR A 72 2.78 -9.24 -4.04
CA TYR A 72 3.65 -8.69 -5.08
C TYR A 72 3.36 -9.36 -6.41
N ALA A 73 3.35 -10.70 -6.43
CA ALA A 73 3.06 -11.49 -7.62
C ALA A 73 1.68 -11.16 -8.22
N ALA A 74 0.67 -10.87 -7.39
CA ALA A 74 -0.68 -10.53 -7.83
C ALA A 74 -0.70 -9.27 -8.71
N THR A 75 0.13 -8.26 -8.40
CA THR A 75 0.25 -7.05 -9.24
C THR A 75 0.75 -7.39 -10.65
N TYR A 76 1.80 -8.19 -10.77
CA TYR A 76 2.33 -8.62 -12.07
C TYR A 76 1.29 -9.47 -12.82
N HIS A 77 0.65 -10.41 -12.12
CA HIS A 77 -0.42 -11.23 -12.68
C HIS A 77 -1.56 -10.38 -13.25
N LEU A 78 -2.04 -9.38 -12.49
CA LEU A 78 -3.10 -8.48 -12.93
C LEU A 78 -2.72 -7.69 -14.19
N ILE A 79 -1.49 -7.16 -14.26
CA ILE A 79 -0.99 -6.45 -15.46
C ILE A 79 -1.00 -7.37 -16.68
N VAL A 80 -0.45 -8.58 -16.53
CA VAL A 80 -0.36 -9.55 -17.63
C VAL A 80 -1.74 -10.01 -18.06
N ARG A 81 -2.65 -10.28 -17.12
CA ARG A 81 -4.03 -10.69 -17.39
C ARG A 81 -4.80 -9.60 -18.15
N GLU A 82 -4.62 -8.35 -17.74
CA GLU A 82 -5.29 -7.18 -18.32
C GLU A 82 -4.55 -6.55 -19.51
N ARG A 83 -3.48 -7.18 -20.02
CA ARG A 83 -2.64 -6.59 -21.08
C ARG A 83 -3.40 -6.08 -22.30
N HIS A 84 -4.53 -6.69 -22.63
CA HIS A 84 -5.40 -6.28 -23.74
C HIS A 84 -6.21 -5.01 -23.43
N LEU A 85 -6.62 -4.83 -22.17
CA LEU A 85 -7.37 -3.66 -21.69
C LEU A 85 -6.45 -2.49 -21.33
N LYS A 86 -5.26 -2.78 -20.80
CA LYS A 86 -4.29 -1.81 -20.29
C LYS A 86 -2.92 -1.99 -20.94
N ARG A 87 -2.86 -1.91 -22.27
CA ARG A 87 -1.62 -2.08 -23.07
C ARG A 87 -0.46 -1.23 -22.56
N ARG A 88 -0.72 0.04 -22.20
CA ARG A 88 0.30 0.94 -21.65
C ARG A 88 0.91 0.39 -20.36
N SER A 89 0.10 -0.11 -19.43
CA SER A 89 0.58 -0.68 -18.17
C SER A 89 1.45 -1.92 -18.42
N PHE A 90 1.07 -2.75 -19.39
CA PHE A 90 1.86 -3.92 -19.78
C PHE A 90 3.20 -3.54 -20.42
N HIS A 91 3.23 -2.56 -21.33
CA HIS A 91 4.49 -2.07 -21.92
C HIS A 91 5.41 -1.45 -20.86
N ILE A 92 4.83 -0.69 -19.92
CA ILE A 92 5.59 -0.12 -18.81
C ILE A 92 6.24 -1.24 -17.97
N LEU A 93 5.48 -2.30 -17.66
CA LEU A 93 6.03 -3.47 -16.97
C LEU A 93 7.24 -4.03 -17.75
N LEU A 94 7.08 -4.37 -19.02
CA LEU A 94 8.16 -4.94 -19.84
C LEU A 94 9.39 -4.02 -19.91
N ALA A 95 9.20 -2.72 -20.12
CA ALA A 95 10.30 -1.76 -20.22
C ALA A 95 11.05 -1.58 -18.90
N SER A 96 10.39 -1.79 -17.76
CA SER A 96 10.99 -1.61 -16.44
C SER A 96 11.76 -2.82 -15.92
N LEU A 97 11.49 -4.04 -16.41
CA LEU A 97 12.19 -5.24 -15.95
C LEU A 97 13.72 -5.20 -16.19
N PRO A 98 14.22 -4.78 -17.37
CA PRO A 98 15.66 -4.60 -17.58
C PRO A 98 16.27 -3.55 -16.66
N VAL A 99 15.53 -2.48 -16.33
CA VAL A 99 16.00 -1.44 -15.41
C VAL A 99 16.14 -2.00 -14.00
N VAL A 100 15.15 -2.77 -13.51
CA VAL A 100 15.23 -3.43 -12.20
C VAL A 100 16.39 -4.42 -12.16
N ALA A 101 16.61 -5.21 -13.22
CA ALA A 101 17.74 -6.13 -13.32
C ALA A 101 19.08 -5.39 -13.28
N LEU A 102 19.22 -4.28 -14.03
CA LEU A 102 20.41 -3.44 -14.00
C LEU A 102 20.66 -2.88 -12.59
N LEU A 103 19.61 -2.38 -11.92
CA LEU A 103 19.73 -1.87 -10.55
C LEU A 103 20.10 -2.97 -9.54
N ALA A 104 19.65 -4.21 -9.75
CA ALA A 104 20.08 -5.36 -8.94
C ALA A 104 21.58 -5.65 -9.12
N VAL A 105 22.07 -5.65 -10.36
CA VAL A 105 23.51 -5.84 -10.63
C VAL A 105 24.34 -4.70 -10.05
N LEU A 106 23.93 -3.45 -10.28
CA LEU A 106 24.62 -2.28 -9.69
C LEU A 106 24.58 -2.32 -8.16
N GLY A 107 23.47 -2.73 -7.58
CA GLY A 107 23.31 -2.91 -6.15
C GLY A 107 24.20 -4.01 -5.58
N ALA A 108 24.45 -5.08 -6.34
CA ALA A 108 25.39 -6.13 -5.94
C ALA A 108 26.86 -5.68 -6.08
N VAL A 109 27.18 -4.88 -7.11
CA VAL A 109 28.56 -4.42 -7.38
C VAL A 109 28.99 -3.28 -6.44
N TYR A 110 28.13 -2.30 -6.16
CA TYR A 110 28.39 -1.27 -5.15
C TYR A 110 27.48 -1.44 -3.94
N GLU A 111 27.58 -2.64 -3.38
CA GLU A 111 26.83 -3.18 -2.25
C GLU A 111 26.39 -2.13 -1.24
N HIS A 112 27.31 -1.54 -0.48
CA HIS A 112 26.94 -0.73 0.67
C HIS A 112 26.18 0.55 0.30
N THR A 113 26.68 1.31 -0.68
CA THR A 113 26.10 2.63 -1.02
C THR A 113 24.73 2.49 -1.69
N TRP A 114 24.59 1.58 -2.66
CA TRP A 114 23.33 1.39 -3.37
C TRP A 114 22.29 0.71 -2.49
N LEU A 115 22.67 -0.30 -1.69
CA LEU A 115 21.74 -0.99 -0.81
C LEU A 115 21.13 -0.03 0.21
N VAL A 116 21.94 0.78 0.88
CA VAL A 116 21.48 1.77 1.86
C VAL A 116 20.53 2.79 1.21
N LEU A 117 20.86 3.28 0.02
CA LEU A 117 20.00 4.23 -0.70
C LEU A 117 18.67 3.59 -1.10
N LEU A 118 18.69 2.40 -1.70
CA LEU A 118 17.49 1.68 -2.13
C LEU A 118 16.60 1.30 -0.95
N LEU A 119 17.20 0.82 0.14
CA LEU A 119 16.50 0.48 1.37
C LEU A 119 15.84 1.72 1.98
N ARG A 120 16.54 2.87 2.00
CA ARG A 120 15.96 4.13 2.45
C ARG A 120 14.80 4.58 1.56
N VAL A 121 14.94 4.50 0.23
CA VAL A 121 13.86 4.84 -0.70
C VAL A 121 12.66 3.92 -0.47
N TYR A 122 12.89 2.61 -0.33
CA TYR A 122 11.86 1.63 -0.01
C TYR A 122 11.12 2.02 1.29
N LEU A 123 11.84 2.12 2.42
CA LEU A 123 11.23 2.41 3.71
C LEU A 123 10.52 3.76 3.73
N THR A 124 11.09 4.78 3.07
CA THR A 124 10.48 6.11 2.95
C THR A 124 9.21 6.06 2.10
N TRP A 125 9.16 5.29 1.03
CA TRP A 125 7.99 5.29 0.14
C TRP A 125 6.86 4.37 0.61
N SER A 126 7.15 3.38 1.45
CA SER A 126 6.18 2.44 2.00
C SER A 126 4.97 3.11 2.67
N PRO A 127 5.12 4.06 3.61
CA PRO A 127 3.98 4.78 4.21
C PRO A 127 3.05 5.42 3.18
N TYR A 128 3.63 6.08 2.16
CA TYR A 128 2.85 6.72 1.10
C TYR A 128 2.06 5.69 0.29
N HIS A 129 2.67 4.57 -0.05
CA HIS A 129 2.00 3.49 -0.76
C HIS A 129 0.81 2.93 0.05
N TYR A 130 1.00 2.64 1.34
CA TYR A 130 -0.07 2.15 2.22
C TYR A 130 -1.22 3.16 2.36
N ALA A 131 -0.88 4.45 2.54
CA ALA A 131 -1.87 5.53 2.61
C ALA A 131 -2.69 5.67 1.31
N LYS A 132 -2.05 5.52 0.15
CA LYS A 132 -2.73 5.55 -1.16
C LYS A 132 -3.65 4.35 -1.35
N GLN A 133 -3.26 3.15 -0.89
CA GLN A 133 -4.14 1.98 -0.88
C GLN A 133 -5.38 2.23 0.00
N HIS A 134 -5.19 2.70 1.24
CA HIS A 134 -6.31 3.00 2.14
C HIS A 134 -7.27 4.03 1.53
N PHE A 135 -6.75 5.08 0.89
CA PHE A 135 -7.58 6.03 0.15
C PHE A 135 -8.39 5.37 -0.98
N GLY A 136 -7.75 4.50 -1.78
CA GLY A 136 -8.40 3.76 -2.86
C GLY A 136 -9.53 2.85 -2.37
N ILE A 137 -9.27 2.09 -1.29
CA ILE A 137 -10.25 1.23 -0.64
C ILE A 137 -11.39 2.08 -0.03
N ALA A 138 -11.08 3.20 0.63
CA ALA A 138 -12.09 4.08 1.19
C ALA A 138 -13.04 4.64 0.10
N CYS A 139 -12.50 5.08 -1.03
CA CYS A 139 -13.29 5.51 -2.18
C CYS A 139 -14.17 4.38 -2.74
N MET A 140 -13.63 3.15 -2.80
CA MET A 140 -14.36 1.97 -3.23
C MET A 140 -15.61 1.76 -2.38
N TYR A 141 -15.45 1.66 -1.06
CA TYR A 141 -16.55 1.38 -0.14
C TYR A 141 -17.58 2.51 -0.10
N ALA A 142 -17.15 3.78 -0.15
CA ALA A 142 -18.07 4.90 -0.27
C ALA A 142 -18.93 4.80 -1.54
N GLY A 143 -18.32 4.42 -2.68
CA GLY A 143 -19.04 4.17 -3.92
C GLY A 143 -20.02 2.99 -3.84
N ARG A 144 -19.59 1.87 -3.25
CA ARG A 144 -20.45 0.67 -3.06
C ARG A 144 -21.61 0.92 -2.10
N ASN A 145 -21.43 1.79 -1.11
CA ASN A 145 -22.46 2.19 -0.15
C ASN A 145 -23.44 3.25 -0.68
N ARG A 146 -23.50 3.47 -2.00
CA ARG A 146 -24.38 4.44 -2.68
C ARG A 146 -24.25 5.88 -2.16
N THR A 147 -23.15 6.19 -1.47
CA THR A 147 -22.84 7.49 -0.89
C THR A 147 -21.44 7.90 -1.34
N PRO A 148 -21.21 8.04 -2.67
CA PRO A 148 -19.89 8.34 -3.19
C PRO A 148 -19.38 9.66 -2.63
N LEU A 149 -18.06 9.72 -2.38
CA LEU A 149 -17.39 10.95 -1.98
C LEU A 149 -17.44 11.97 -3.11
N ALA A 150 -17.78 13.22 -2.78
CA ALA A 150 -17.68 14.34 -3.70
C ALA A 150 -16.21 14.59 -4.08
N GLN A 151 -15.96 15.28 -5.20
CA GLN A 151 -14.59 15.49 -5.67
C GLN A 151 -13.74 16.27 -4.67
N THR A 152 -14.32 17.25 -3.98
CA THR A 152 -13.67 18.01 -2.91
C THR A 152 -13.36 17.12 -1.70
N GLU A 153 -14.31 16.29 -1.28
CA GLU A 153 -14.13 15.30 -0.21
C GLU A 153 -13.00 14.31 -0.55
N LYS A 154 -12.91 13.82 -1.79
CA LYS A 154 -11.83 12.94 -2.23
C LYS A 154 -10.46 13.60 -2.14
N ARG A 155 -10.35 14.87 -2.56
CA ARG A 155 -9.09 15.64 -2.49
C ARG A 155 -8.63 15.85 -1.04
N LEU A 156 -9.56 16.19 -0.16
CA LEU A 156 -9.27 16.32 1.27
C LEU A 156 -8.91 14.97 1.89
N LEU A 157 -9.62 13.90 1.53
CA LEU A 157 -9.37 12.57 2.07
C LEU A 157 -8.01 12.02 1.64
N VAL A 158 -7.62 12.17 0.37
CA VAL A 158 -6.28 11.75 -0.06
C VAL A 158 -5.19 12.56 0.61
N ALA A 159 -5.38 13.87 0.79
CA ALA A 159 -4.44 14.70 1.52
C ALA A 159 -4.34 14.27 3.00
N ALA A 160 -5.47 13.97 3.64
CA ALA A 160 -5.50 13.47 5.01
C ALA A 160 -4.68 12.18 5.17
N PHE A 161 -4.87 11.19 4.30
CA PHE A 161 -4.07 9.95 4.31
C PHE A 161 -2.58 10.19 4.02
N VAL A 162 -2.28 11.00 2.99
CA VAL A 162 -0.89 11.27 2.59
C VAL A 162 -0.14 12.06 3.65
N LEU A 163 -0.80 12.94 4.40
CA LEU A 163 -0.15 13.67 5.50
C LEU A 163 0.22 12.77 6.69
N GLN A 164 -0.55 11.71 6.96
CA GLN A 164 -0.14 10.70 7.94
C GLN A 164 1.05 9.86 7.43
N ALA A 165 1.10 9.58 6.12
CA ALA A 165 2.30 9.01 5.52
C ALA A 165 3.51 9.95 5.62
N ALA A 166 3.33 11.24 5.34
CA ALA A 166 4.37 12.25 5.42
C ALA A 166 4.98 12.33 6.83
N PHE A 167 4.17 12.18 7.89
CA PHE A 167 4.67 12.02 9.26
C PHE A 167 5.73 10.91 9.33
N MET A 168 5.39 9.69 8.91
CA MET A 168 6.30 8.54 9.01
C MET A 168 7.51 8.67 8.07
N MET A 169 7.30 9.25 6.88
CA MET A 169 8.39 9.53 5.93
C MET A 169 9.45 10.45 6.55
N ILE A 170 9.03 11.50 7.24
CA ILE A 170 9.94 12.42 7.93
C ILE A 170 10.61 11.71 9.11
N VAL A 171 9.84 10.99 9.94
CA VAL A 171 10.39 10.28 11.11
C VAL A 171 11.46 9.25 10.72
N ILE A 172 11.23 8.45 9.68
CA ILE A 172 12.19 7.47 9.16
C ILE A 172 13.51 8.15 8.76
N ASN A 173 13.44 9.35 8.20
CA ASN A 173 14.63 10.06 7.72
C ASN A 173 15.28 10.97 8.77
N ALA A 174 14.58 11.28 9.86
CA ALA A 174 15.08 12.02 11.01
C ALA A 174 15.63 11.11 12.12
N SER A 175 15.53 9.78 11.96
CA SER A 175 15.97 8.79 12.94
C SER A 175 17.08 7.92 12.36
N THR A 176 18.02 7.50 13.21
CA THR A 176 18.95 6.41 12.87
C THR A 176 18.24 5.08 13.05
N LEU A 177 18.22 4.24 12.02
CA LEU A 177 17.52 2.95 12.00
C LEU A 177 18.51 1.82 11.80
N ASP A 178 18.38 0.74 12.59
CA ASP A 178 19.01 -0.54 12.29
C ASP A 178 17.94 -1.51 11.76
N PRO A 179 17.89 -1.77 10.45
CA PRO A 179 16.93 -2.68 9.84
C PRO A 179 17.31 -4.16 10.05
N SER A 180 18.51 -4.46 10.54
CA SER A 180 18.85 -5.79 11.02
C SER A 180 18.16 -5.97 12.38
N ALA A 181 17.17 -6.87 12.46
CA ALA A 181 16.35 -7.09 13.66
C ALA A 181 17.10 -7.70 14.87
N GLY A 182 18.39 -7.39 15.02
CA GLY A 182 19.28 -7.88 16.07
C GLY A 182 20.46 -6.96 16.40
N GLY A 183 20.50 -5.74 15.88
CA GLY A 183 21.55 -4.78 16.26
C GLY A 183 22.92 -5.11 15.66
N SER A 184 22.98 -5.85 14.54
CA SER A 184 24.27 -6.21 13.95
C SER A 184 24.98 -4.99 13.33
N GLY A 185 24.28 -3.86 13.17
CA GLY A 185 24.83 -2.59 12.67
C GLY A 185 25.22 -2.62 11.20
N VAL A 186 25.05 -3.75 10.51
CA VAL A 186 25.58 -3.97 9.16
C VAL A 186 24.91 -3.07 8.12
N LEU A 187 23.66 -2.64 8.35
CA LEU A 187 22.90 -1.77 7.44
C LEU A 187 22.32 -0.55 8.16
N LEU A 188 23.11 0.08 9.02
CA LEU A 188 22.69 1.28 9.75
C LEU A 188 22.28 2.39 8.76
N LEU A 189 21.02 2.82 8.85
CA LEU A 189 20.51 3.96 8.12
C LEU A 189 20.59 5.19 9.01
N GLU A 190 21.63 6.01 8.83
CA GLU A 190 21.81 7.23 9.61
C GLU A 190 20.69 8.27 9.36
N ALA A 191 20.39 9.12 10.34
CA ALA A 191 19.49 10.23 10.12
C ALA A 191 20.07 11.19 9.04
N ILE A 192 19.25 11.52 8.04
CA ILE A 192 19.62 12.50 6.99
C ILE A 192 18.86 13.83 7.14
N LEU A 193 17.80 13.82 7.93
CA LEU A 193 17.05 15.02 8.29
C LEU A 193 17.42 15.46 9.71
N PRO A 194 17.52 16.77 9.96
CA PRO A 194 17.76 17.29 11.30
C PRO A 194 16.55 17.05 12.21
N SER A 195 16.79 16.92 13.51
CA SER A 195 15.78 16.55 14.51
C SER A 195 14.59 17.52 14.60
N TRP A 196 14.76 18.80 14.25
CA TRP A 196 13.66 19.77 14.24
C TRP A 196 12.54 19.42 13.25
N THR A 197 12.84 18.60 12.22
CA THR A 197 11.83 18.13 11.26
C THR A 197 10.75 17.27 11.89
N TYR A 198 10.98 16.71 13.08
CA TYR A 198 9.93 16.03 13.86
C TYR A 198 8.73 16.96 14.14
N GLY A 199 8.96 18.25 14.41
CA GLY A 199 7.88 19.22 14.57
C GLY A 199 7.02 19.37 13.30
N VAL A 200 7.65 19.28 12.12
CA VAL A 200 6.95 19.28 10.83
C VAL A 200 6.15 17.99 10.65
N ALA A 201 6.71 16.83 11.04
CA ALA A 201 5.98 15.56 11.02
C ALA A 201 4.69 15.66 11.85
N VAL A 202 4.78 16.13 13.09
CA VAL A 202 3.63 16.34 13.99
C VAL A 202 2.61 17.29 13.35
N ALA A 203 3.06 18.40 12.77
CA ALA A 203 2.19 19.33 12.06
C ALA A 203 1.45 18.66 10.88
N CYS A 204 2.14 17.82 10.09
CA CYS A 204 1.49 17.03 9.03
C CYS A 204 0.38 16.15 9.61
N SER A 205 0.63 15.42 10.70
CA SER A 205 -0.38 14.55 11.31
C SER A 205 -1.60 15.33 11.81
N VAL A 206 -1.38 16.44 12.53
CA VAL A 206 -2.45 17.33 13.03
C VAL A 206 -3.29 17.91 11.89
N VAL A 207 -2.65 18.43 10.83
CA VAL A 207 -3.37 18.93 9.65
C VAL A 207 -4.15 17.79 8.99
N GLY A 208 -3.56 16.61 8.84
CA GLY A 208 -4.23 15.45 8.27
C GLY A 208 -5.48 15.02 9.06
N LEU A 209 -5.43 15.08 10.40
CA LEU A 209 -6.60 14.86 11.27
C LEU A 209 -7.70 15.90 11.01
N GLY A 210 -7.32 17.17 10.93
CA GLY A 210 -8.25 18.27 10.62
C GLY A 210 -8.92 18.11 9.25
N LEU A 211 -8.16 17.74 8.21
CA LEU A 211 -8.70 17.47 6.88
C LEU A 211 -9.67 16.28 6.88
N PHE A 212 -9.39 15.23 7.65
CA PHE A 212 -10.30 14.09 7.77
C PHE A 212 -11.60 14.45 8.50
N ALA A 213 -11.51 15.22 9.58
CA ALA A 213 -12.68 15.74 10.28
C ALA A 213 -13.55 16.60 9.34
N GLU A 214 -12.90 17.43 8.51
CA GLU A 214 -13.59 18.24 7.49
C GLU A 214 -14.27 17.37 6.41
N VAL A 215 -13.65 16.27 5.97
CA VAL A 215 -14.30 15.29 5.08
C VAL A 215 -15.55 14.72 5.75
N CYS A 216 -15.46 14.29 7.00
CA CYS A 216 -16.60 13.74 7.73
C CYS A 216 -17.73 14.75 7.88
N ARG A 217 -17.40 16.01 8.21
CA ARG A 217 -18.35 17.11 8.35
C ARG A 217 -19.05 17.40 7.02
N ARG A 218 -18.30 17.58 5.93
CA ARG A 218 -18.86 17.83 4.58
C ARG A 218 -19.72 16.68 4.10
N HIS A 219 -19.25 15.45 4.30
CA HIS A 219 -19.99 14.26 3.91
C HIS A 219 -21.33 14.20 4.66
N ARG A 220 -21.31 14.38 5.98
CA ARG A 220 -22.52 14.38 6.81
C ARG A 220 -23.48 15.50 6.44
N ALA A 221 -22.98 16.71 6.18
CA ALA A 221 -23.81 17.83 5.75
C ALA A 221 -24.52 17.54 4.41
N ARG A 222 -23.86 16.82 3.51
CA ARG A 222 -24.40 16.50 2.17
C ARG A 222 -25.31 15.28 2.14
N THR A 223 -25.02 14.24 2.94
CA THR A 223 -25.71 12.94 2.87
C THR A 223 -26.63 12.67 4.05
N GLY A 224 -26.57 13.49 5.11
CA GLY A 224 -27.25 13.24 6.38
C GLY A 224 -26.62 12.12 7.22
N ALA A 225 -25.57 11.45 6.74
CA ALA A 225 -24.94 10.31 7.38
C ALA A 225 -23.42 10.47 7.48
N TRP A 226 -22.81 9.79 8.44
CA TRP A 226 -21.35 9.70 8.53
C TRP A 226 -20.78 8.84 7.39
N PRO A 227 -19.50 9.04 7.02
CA PRO A 227 -18.82 8.11 6.12
C PRO A 227 -18.95 6.66 6.61
N MET A 228 -19.00 5.73 5.67
CA MET A 228 -19.11 4.30 5.97
C MET A 228 -18.03 3.87 6.98
N ARG A 229 -18.38 2.98 7.91
CA ARG A 229 -17.47 2.51 8.99
C ARG A 229 -16.10 2.07 8.46
N THR A 230 -16.04 1.42 7.31
CA THR A 230 -14.77 1.02 6.66
C THR A 230 -13.86 2.21 6.37
N VAL A 231 -14.41 3.37 5.95
CA VAL A 231 -13.63 4.59 5.71
C VAL A 231 -13.01 5.11 7.02
N LEU A 232 -13.80 5.09 8.11
CA LEU A 232 -13.33 5.50 9.43
C LEU A 232 -12.23 4.56 9.95
N LEU A 233 -12.44 3.25 9.82
CA LEU A 233 -11.46 2.24 10.22
C LEU A 233 -10.16 2.35 9.42
N LEU A 234 -10.24 2.57 8.10
CA LEU A 234 -9.06 2.75 7.25
C LEU A 234 -8.24 3.98 7.64
N PHE A 235 -8.89 5.08 8.03
CA PHE A 235 -8.19 6.25 8.52
C PHE A 235 -7.57 6.01 9.90
N LEU A 236 -8.32 5.38 10.82
CA LEU A 236 -7.82 5.03 12.14
C LEU A 236 -6.61 4.08 12.08
N VAL A 237 -6.68 3.03 11.25
CA VAL A 237 -5.55 2.11 11.08
C VAL A 237 -4.35 2.80 10.43
N ASN A 238 -4.57 3.78 9.55
CA ASN A 238 -3.47 4.56 8.99
C ASN A 238 -2.73 5.38 10.07
N LEU A 239 -3.45 5.95 11.04
CA LEU A 239 -2.84 6.59 12.21
C LEU A 239 -2.07 5.58 13.08
N VAL A 240 -2.69 4.43 13.38
CA VAL A 240 -2.07 3.39 14.22
C VAL A 240 -0.84 2.78 13.57
N TRP A 241 -0.81 2.67 12.25
CA TRP A 241 0.35 2.13 11.53
C TRP A 241 1.49 3.13 11.41
N LEU A 242 1.17 4.41 11.12
CA LEU A 242 2.17 5.38 10.66
C LEU A 242 2.57 6.39 11.73
N VAL A 243 1.65 6.73 12.65
CA VAL A 243 1.84 7.83 13.59
C VAL A 243 2.04 7.31 15.00
N VAL A 244 1.05 6.58 15.53
CA VAL A 244 0.96 6.23 16.95
C VAL A 244 2.24 5.57 17.49
N PRO A 245 2.86 4.57 16.83
CA PRO A 245 4.04 3.90 17.38
C PRO A 245 5.29 4.79 17.43
N ASN A 246 5.27 5.93 16.73
CA ASN A 246 6.42 6.75 16.44
C ASN A 246 6.32 8.16 17.05
N VAL A 247 5.30 8.43 17.87
CA VAL A 247 5.19 9.69 18.61
C VAL A 247 6.23 9.75 19.72
N TRP A 248 6.95 10.87 19.82
CA TRP A 248 7.85 11.20 20.93
C TRP A 248 7.14 12.18 21.87
N LEU A 249 7.09 11.84 23.16
CA LEU A 249 6.56 12.75 24.18
C LEU A 249 7.64 13.74 24.61
N PRO A 250 7.28 14.97 25.02
CA PRO A 250 8.24 15.95 25.53
C PRO A 250 9.12 15.35 26.65
N GLY A 251 10.44 15.50 26.52
CA GLY A 251 11.41 14.98 27.49
C GLY A 251 11.75 13.49 27.38
N GLN A 252 11.16 12.75 26.44
CA GLN A 252 11.53 11.36 26.16
C GLN A 252 12.66 11.28 25.11
N ALA A 253 13.60 10.35 25.30
CA ALA A 253 14.69 10.10 24.35
C ALA A 253 14.27 9.22 23.15
N GLY A 254 13.01 8.79 23.08
CA GLY A 254 12.50 7.93 22.02
C GLY A 254 10.97 7.83 21.99
N PRO A 255 10.42 6.86 21.22
CA PRO A 255 8.99 6.68 21.06
C PRO A 255 8.26 6.36 22.37
N TRP A 256 7.07 6.93 22.54
CA TRP A 256 6.28 6.84 23.78
C TRP A 256 5.83 5.43 24.12
N VAL A 257 5.60 4.58 23.10
CA VAL A 257 5.31 3.15 23.26
C VAL A 257 6.56 2.30 23.49
N GLY A 258 7.74 2.91 23.48
CA GLY A 258 9.03 2.23 23.56
C GLY A 258 9.56 1.79 22.19
N PRO A 259 10.90 1.66 22.06
CA PRO A 259 11.58 1.43 20.79
C PRO A 259 11.18 0.11 20.12
N ARG A 260 10.94 -0.96 20.90
CA ARG A 260 10.58 -2.27 20.32
C ARG A 260 9.19 -2.28 19.70
N ILE A 261 8.23 -1.54 20.29
CA ILE A 261 6.89 -1.38 19.70
C ILE A 261 6.97 -0.54 18.43
N ALA A 262 7.78 0.52 18.45
CA ALA A 262 8.07 1.32 17.27
C ALA A 262 8.74 0.52 16.13
N VAL A 263 9.40 -0.60 16.43
CA VAL A 263 10.01 -1.48 15.42
C VAL A 263 9.04 -2.57 14.93
N TRP A 264 8.39 -3.31 15.83
CA TRP A 264 7.58 -4.46 15.37
C TRP A 264 6.32 -4.01 14.63
N VAL A 265 5.75 -2.84 14.95
CA VAL A 265 4.57 -2.34 14.23
C VAL A 265 4.88 -2.12 12.74
N PRO A 266 5.92 -1.36 12.34
CA PRO A 266 6.35 -1.28 10.94
C PRO A 266 6.65 -2.63 10.27
N VAL A 267 7.11 -3.65 11.00
CA VAL A 267 7.32 -5.00 10.46
C VAL A 267 5.99 -5.73 10.22
N ALA A 268 4.99 -5.52 11.08
CA ALA A 268 3.66 -6.11 10.94
C ALA A 268 2.80 -5.41 9.87
N VAL A 269 3.04 -4.13 9.60
CA VAL A 269 2.26 -3.33 8.63
C VAL A 269 2.24 -3.95 7.22
N PRO A 270 3.38 -4.34 6.61
CA PRO A 270 3.39 -5.01 5.32
C PRO A 270 2.47 -6.23 5.26
N PHE A 271 2.45 -7.06 6.31
CA PHE A 271 1.57 -8.23 6.37
C PHE A 271 0.10 -7.83 6.22
N PHE A 272 -0.39 -6.90 7.07
CA PHE A 272 -1.79 -6.50 7.02
C PHE A 272 -2.15 -5.76 5.73
N HIS A 273 -1.24 -4.93 5.22
CA HIS A 273 -1.39 -4.25 3.91
C HIS A 273 -1.56 -5.27 2.77
N CYS A 274 -0.72 -6.30 2.73
CA CYS A 274 -0.79 -7.36 1.73
C CYS A 274 -2.08 -8.17 1.86
N VAL A 275 -2.52 -8.47 3.08
CA VAL A 275 -3.79 -9.17 3.33
C VAL A 275 -4.98 -8.36 2.81
N GLN A 276 -5.02 -7.04 3.04
CA GLN A 276 -6.07 -6.17 2.48
C GLN A 276 -6.09 -6.24 0.96
N TYR A 277 -4.91 -6.12 0.33
CA TYR A 277 -4.79 -6.18 -1.11
C TYR A 277 -5.29 -7.53 -1.66
N LEU A 278 -4.82 -8.64 -1.08
CA LEU A 278 -5.20 -9.99 -1.50
C LEU A 278 -6.69 -10.26 -1.30
N ALA A 279 -7.31 -9.69 -0.27
CA ALA A 279 -8.76 -9.76 -0.11
C ALA A 279 -9.49 -9.01 -1.24
N VAL A 280 -8.97 -7.87 -1.66
CA VAL A 280 -9.58 -7.07 -2.74
C VAL A 280 -9.35 -7.71 -4.11
N SER A 281 -8.12 -8.15 -4.42
CA SER A 281 -7.80 -8.82 -5.69
C SER A 281 -8.43 -10.22 -5.76
N GLY A 282 -8.43 -10.98 -4.65
CA GLY A 282 -9.07 -12.30 -4.57
C GLY A 282 -10.58 -12.25 -4.78
N HIS A 283 -11.25 -11.18 -4.36
CA HIS A 283 -12.68 -10.99 -4.65
C HIS A 283 -12.94 -10.95 -6.17
N ARG A 284 -12.06 -10.25 -6.90
CA ARG A 284 -12.16 -10.14 -8.35
C ARG A 284 -12.00 -11.48 -9.05
N GLU A 285 -11.09 -12.32 -8.54
CA GLU A 285 -10.83 -13.65 -9.09
C GLU A 285 -11.98 -14.62 -8.83
N ARG A 286 -12.59 -14.52 -7.65
CA ARG A 286 -13.76 -15.31 -7.27
C ARG A 286 -14.93 -15.13 -8.24
N LEU A 287 -15.09 -13.96 -8.86
CA LEU A 287 -16.13 -13.72 -9.86
C LEU A 287 -15.94 -14.56 -11.13
N SER A 288 -14.74 -15.11 -11.35
CA SER A 288 -14.43 -16.01 -12.45
C SER A 288 -14.54 -17.50 -12.06
N GLY A 289 -14.91 -17.83 -10.82
CA GLY A 289 -15.12 -19.20 -10.30
C GLY A 289 -14.51 -19.43 -8.88
N PRO A 290 -15.09 -20.31 -8.04
CA PRO A 290 -14.70 -20.45 -6.62
C PRO A 290 -13.37 -21.18 -6.35
N VAL A 291 -12.92 -22.06 -7.25
CA VAL A 291 -11.65 -22.82 -7.10
C VAL A 291 -10.43 -21.99 -7.56
N ARG A 292 -10.66 -21.02 -8.45
CA ARG A 292 -9.60 -20.20 -9.05
C ARG A 292 -8.78 -19.39 -8.05
N PRO A 293 -9.35 -18.80 -6.97
CA PRO A 293 -8.57 -18.07 -5.97
C PRO A 293 -7.52 -18.93 -5.27
N ILE A 294 -7.79 -20.21 -4.99
CA ILE A 294 -6.84 -21.09 -4.27
C ILE A 294 -5.68 -21.45 -5.18
N VAL A 295 -5.97 -21.92 -6.40
CA VAL A 295 -4.94 -22.27 -7.39
C VAL A 295 -4.11 -21.05 -7.76
N LEU A 296 -4.76 -19.90 -7.92
CA LEU A 296 -4.06 -18.64 -8.15
C LEU A 296 -3.18 -18.28 -6.97
N MET A 297 -3.68 -18.33 -5.73
CA MET A 297 -2.87 -18.00 -4.54
C MET A 297 -1.63 -18.89 -4.43
N ALA A 298 -1.77 -20.20 -4.69
CA ALA A 298 -0.64 -21.12 -4.73
C ALA A 298 0.37 -20.75 -5.82
N GLY A 299 -0.10 -20.45 -7.04
CA GLY A 299 0.78 -20.00 -8.13
C GLY A 299 1.46 -18.66 -7.84
N LEU A 300 0.75 -17.72 -7.22
CA LEU A 300 1.30 -16.43 -6.79
C LEU A 300 2.33 -16.58 -5.68
N MET A 301 2.14 -17.54 -4.76
CA MET A 301 3.12 -17.86 -3.73
C MET A 301 4.42 -18.37 -4.36
N VAL A 302 4.33 -19.31 -5.30
CA VAL A 302 5.50 -19.84 -6.02
C VAL A 302 6.22 -18.72 -6.77
N LEU A 303 5.47 -17.91 -7.53
CA LEU A 303 6.04 -16.80 -8.27
C LEU A 303 6.72 -15.78 -7.35
N GLY A 304 6.06 -15.39 -6.25
CA GLY A 304 6.63 -14.47 -5.28
C GLY A 304 7.88 -15.06 -4.60
N TYR A 305 7.87 -16.33 -4.21
CA TYR A 305 9.05 -17.01 -3.68
C TYR A 305 10.22 -16.98 -4.68
N THR A 306 9.95 -17.23 -5.96
CA THR A 306 10.97 -17.12 -7.01
C THR A 306 11.52 -15.70 -7.12
N MET A 307 10.64 -14.69 -7.10
CA MET A 307 11.04 -13.29 -7.20
C MET A 307 11.92 -12.85 -6.03
N PHE A 308 11.57 -13.19 -4.79
CA PHE A 308 12.29 -12.75 -3.60
C PHE A 308 13.47 -13.66 -3.25
N GLU A 309 13.22 -14.94 -3.02
CA GLU A 309 14.18 -15.87 -2.42
C GLU A 309 15.13 -16.45 -3.46
N VAL A 310 14.59 -17.02 -4.54
CA VAL A 310 15.43 -17.66 -5.57
C VAL A 310 16.32 -16.62 -6.25
N THR A 311 15.80 -15.42 -6.51
CA THR A 311 16.59 -14.34 -7.11
C THR A 311 17.66 -13.82 -6.15
N ALA A 312 17.36 -13.67 -4.85
CA ALA A 312 18.36 -13.28 -3.85
C ALA A 312 19.45 -14.35 -3.69
N GLN A 313 19.09 -15.63 -3.66
CA GLN A 313 20.05 -16.74 -3.66
C GLN A 313 20.93 -16.74 -4.92
N GLY A 314 20.35 -16.42 -6.08
CA GLY A 314 21.09 -16.24 -7.33
C GLY A 314 22.14 -15.12 -7.24
N LEU A 315 21.80 -13.98 -6.64
CA LEU A 315 22.78 -12.90 -6.38
C LEU A 315 23.86 -13.34 -5.37
N HIS A 316 23.46 -14.05 -4.32
CA HIS A 316 24.38 -14.56 -3.31
C HIS A 316 25.43 -15.52 -3.91
N HIS A 317 24.97 -16.55 -4.63
CA HIS A 317 25.85 -17.56 -5.20
C HIS A 317 26.58 -17.08 -6.47
N GLY A 318 25.92 -16.25 -7.29
CA GLY A 318 26.45 -15.81 -8.58
C GLY A 318 27.40 -14.61 -8.49
N LEU A 319 27.16 -13.69 -7.55
CA LEU A 319 27.95 -12.46 -7.39
C LEU A 319 28.67 -12.36 -6.03
N GLY A 320 28.56 -13.37 -5.17
CA GLY A 320 29.24 -13.43 -3.88
C GLY A 320 28.67 -12.49 -2.81
N LEU A 321 27.48 -11.92 -3.04
CA LEU A 321 26.85 -10.97 -2.11
C LEU A 321 26.42 -11.71 -0.83
N PRO A 322 26.67 -11.20 0.39
CA PRO A 322 26.14 -11.80 1.62
C PRO A 322 24.61 -11.98 1.53
N LEU A 323 24.10 -13.17 1.90
CA LEU A 323 22.69 -13.50 1.75
C LEU A 323 21.74 -12.45 2.37
N PRO A 324 21.99 -11.91 3.58
CA PRO A 324 21.15 -10.84 4.13
C PRO A 324 21.08 -9.61 3.22
N HIS A 325 22.20 -9.21 2.62
CA HIS A 325 22.26 -8.06 1.72
C HIS A 325 21.54 -8.33 0.40
N ALA A 326 21.67 -9.55 -0.14
CA ALA A 326 20.91 -9.97 -1.30
C ALA A 326 19.39 -9.92 -1.04
N LEU A 327 18.95 -10.39 0.12
CA LEU A 327 17.54 -10.34 0.52
C LEU A 327 17.04 -8.91 0.70
N PHE A 328 17.80 -8.02 1.33
CA PHE A 328 17.42 -6.60 1.48
C PHE A 328 17.42 -5.86 0.14
N LEU A 329 18.38 -6.13 -0.74
CA LEU A 329 18.47 -5.54 -2.07
C LEU A 329 17.26 -5.94 -2.91
N MET A 330 17.00 -7.24 -3.02
CA MET A 330 15.85 -7.75 -3.78
C MET A 330 14.53 -7.29 -3.18
N SER A 331 14.39 -7.33 -1.86
CA SER A 331 13.20 -6.82 -1.18
C SER A 331 12.97 -5.35 -1.52
N SER A 332 14.00 -4.51 -1.43
CA SER A 332 13.89 -3.07 -1.71
C SER A 332 13.51 -2.81 -3.17
N LEU A 333 14.17 -3.47 -4.11
CA LEU A 333 13.90 -3.32 -5.55
C LEU A 333 12.48 -3.75 -5.93
N ILE A 334 12.05 -4.93 -5.47
CA ILE A 334 10.72 -5.44 -5.76
C ILE A 334 9.66 -4.53 -5.14
N ASN A 335 9.86 -4.05 -3.90
CA ASN A 335 8.94 -3.13 -3.25
C ASN A 335 8.81 -1.81 -4.04
N VAL A 336 9.92 -1.16 -4.36
CA VAL A 336 9.92 0.12 -5.11
C VAL A 336 9.27 -0.05 -6.48
N HIS A 337 9.61 -1.13 -7.19
CA HIS A 337 9.00 -1.44 -8.49
C HIS A 337 7.49 -1.67 -8.37
N HIS A 338 7.09 -2.45 -7.37
CA HIS A 338 5.69 -2.74 -7.08
C HIS A 338 4.91 -1.46 -6.76
N PHE A 339 5.43 -0.55 -5.93
CA PHE A 339 4.74 0.71 -5.60
C PHE A 339 4.38 1.52 -6.84
N TRP A 340 5.28 1.52 -7.82
CA TRP A 340 5.06 2.18 -9.09
C TRP A 340 4.04 1.45 -9.97
N LEU A 341 4.18 0.13 -10.11
CA LEU A 341 3.25 -0.69 -10.89
C LEU A 341 1.82 -0.65 -10.35
N ASP A 342 1.65 -0.75 -9.03
CA ASP A 342 0.34 -0.62 -8.39
C ASP A 342 -0.29 0.75 -8.66
N GLY A 343 0.52 1.80 -8.60
CA GLY A 343 0.12 3.16 -8.96
C GLY A 343 -0.37 3.31 -10.39
N ILE A 344 -0.05 2.37 -11.29
CA ILE A 344 -0.47 2.31 -12.69
C ILE A 344 -1.67 1.38 -12.86
N VAL A 345 -1.64 0.19 -12.27
CA VAL A 345 -2.67 -0.86 -12.40
C VAL A 345 -4.03 -0.38 -11.93
N TRP A 346 -4.06 0.32 -10.79
CA TRP A 346 -5.31 0.73 -10.15
C TRP A 346 -5.90 2.03 -10.70
N ARG A 347 -5.26 2.66 -11.70
CA ARG A 347 -5.86 3.81 -12.39
C ARG A 347 -6.90 3.33 -13.39
N SER A 348 -8.13 3.82 -13.26
CA SER A 348 -9.18 3.59 -14.26
C SER A 348 -8.74 4.21 -15.60
N PRO A 349 -8.89 3.49 -16.73
CA PRO A 349 -8.80 4.12 -18.04
C PRO A 349 -9.79 5.27 -18.09
N ARG A 350 -9.40 6.44 -18.63
CA ARG A 350 -10.40 7.43 -19.02
C ARG A 350 -11.33 6.72 -20.02
N PRO A 351 -12.66 6.74 -19.86
CA PRO A 351 -13.53 6.31 -20.92
C PRO A 351 -13.13 7.12 -22.14
N ALA A 352 -12.93 6.44 -23.27
CA ALA A 352 -12.87 7.14 -24.54
C ALA A 352 -14.08 8.07 -24.55
N GLN A 353 -13.86 9.38 -24.68
CA GLN A 353 -14.95 10.28 -25.00
C GLN A 353 -15.64 9.62 -26.18
N LYS A 354 -16.88 9.15 -25.98
CA LYS A 354 -17.70 8.76 -27.13
C LYS A 354 -17.61 9.97 -28.06
N PRO A 355 -17.19 9.82 -29.32
CA PRO A 355 -17.25 10.93 -30.26
C PRO A 355 -18.66 11.50 -30.12
N ALA A 356 -18.73 12.82 -29.88
CA ALA A 356 -20.01 13.49 -29.69
C ALA A 356 -20.90 13.03 -30.85
N GLN A 357 -22.09 12.48 -30.53
CA GLN A 357 -23.02 12.16 -31.59
C GLN A 357 -23.24 13.46 -32.36
N PRO A 358 -23.07 13.46 -33.70
CA PRO A 358 -23.29 14.66 -34.49
C PRO A 358 -24.67 15.21 -34.14
N SER A 359 -24.71 16.53 -33.96
CA SER A 359 -25.93 17.22 -33.57
C SER A 359 -27.02 16.91 -34.59
N ALA A 360 -28.30 17.03 -34.21
CA ALA A 360 -29.40 16.84 -35.17
C ALA A 360 -29.27 17.78 -36.40
N ALA A 361 -28.60 18.92 -36.24
CA ALA A 361 -28.30 19.85 -37.33
C ALA A 361 -27.27 19.29 -38.33
N GLU A 362 -26.25 18.54 -37.88
CA GLU A 362 -25.27 17.89 -38.76
C GLU A 362 -25.84 16.67 -39.49
N ARG A 363 -26.87 16.02 -38.92
CA ARG A 363 -27.58 14.92 -39.57
C ARG A 363 -28.51 15.37 -40.70
N GLY A 364 -28.90 16.65 -40.75
CA GLY A 364 -29.78 17.20 -41.79
C GLY A 364 -29.07 17.63 -43.08
N LEU A 365 -27.74 17.74 -43.08
CA LEU A 365 -26.96 18.24 -44.23
C LEU A 365 -26.42 17.14 -45.15
N VAL A 366 -26.49 15.86 -44.74
CA VAL A 366 -26.16 14.72 -45.60
C VAL A 366 -27.44 14.22 -46.27
N GLY A 367 -28.03 15.11 -47.08
CA GLY A 367 -29.22 14.83 -47.87
C GLY A 367 -28.89 14.07 -49.15
N SER A 368 -29.64 12.98 -49.35
CA SER A 368 -30.07 12.35 -50.61
C SER A 368 -29.09 12.34 -51.80
N PRO A 369 -28.56 11.17 -52.22
CA PRO A 369 -28.15 11.01 -53.60
C PRO A 369 -29.40 11.19 -54.50
N ARG A 370 -29.25 12.01 -55.54
CA ARG A 370 -30.21 12.09 -56.65
C ARG A 370 -29.98 10.95 -57.63
#